data_AF-A0A952CRA7-F1
#
_entry.id   AF-A0A952CRA7-F1
#
_cell.length_a   1.000
_cell.length_b   1.000
_cell.length_c   1.000
_cell.angle_alpha   90.00
_cell.angle_beta   90.00
_cell.angle_gamma   90.00
#
_symmetry.space_group_name_H-M   'P 1'
#
loop_
_entity.id
_entity.type
_entity.pdbx_description
1 polymer ?
#
loop_
_entity_poly.entity_id
_entity_poly.type
_entity_poly.pdbx_seq_one_letter_code
_entity_poly.pdbx_strand_id
1 'polypeptide(L)'
;MNFINKYIISFTLLAMVFSTSFYFGMEYMANNNLHSSLWIISLAYAVALFLAGLFIGRKDIYEGHMGLNYHMATYLVCNIVPILLMAAGLLTVFTYSSVLSMSLFWGLFAIPHIILYFVRRKRNIRGFDKKELFD
;
A
#
# COMPACT_ATOMS: atom_id res chain seq x y z
N MET A 1 8.01 -7.20 -18.01
CA MET A 1 7.84 -6.70 -16.63
C MET A 1 6.77 -7.57 -16.00
N ASN A 2 7.13 -8.45 -15.07
CA ASN A 2 6.15 -9.31 -14.42
C ASN A 2 5.52 -8.54 -13.28
N PHE A 3 4.30 -8.05 -13.52
CA PHE A 3 3.56 -7.24 -12.56
C PHE A 3 3.20 -8.03 -11.29
N ILE A 4 3.09 -9.35 -11.41
CA ILE A 4 2.88 -10.29 -10.33
C ILE A 4 4.14 -11.18 -10.24
N ASN A 5 4.77 -11.21 -9.07
CA ASN A 5 5.94 -12.04 -8.77
C ASN A 5 5.90 -12.50 -7.30
N LYS A 6 6.81 -13.40 -6.91
CA LYS A 6 6.85 -13.96 -5.54
C LYS A 6 7.03 -12.91 -4.44
N TYR A 7 7.75 -11.82 -4.69
CA TYR A 7 7.97 -10.75 -3.72
C TYR A 7 6.73 -9.88 -3.56
N ILE A 8 6.04 -9.56 -4.65
CA ILE A 8 4.76 -8.85 -4.62
C ILE A 8 3.71 -9.67 -3.88
N ILE A 9 3.63 -10.98 -4.11
CA ILE A 9 2.72 -11.85 -3.37
C ILE A 9 3.08 -11.83 -1.88
N SER A 10 4.35 -12.00 -1.54
CA SER A 10 4.83 -11.98 -0.14
C SER A 10 4.53 -10.65 0.55
N PHE A 11 4.79 -9.53 -0.13
CA PHE A 11 4.46 -8.20 0.34
C PHE A 11 2.97 -8.01 0.53
N THR A 12 2.14 -8.47 -0.41
CA THR A 12 0.68 -8.35 -0.35
C THR A 12 0.12 -9.11 0.85
N LEU A 13 0.60 -10.33 1.11
CA LEU A 13 0.21 -11.11 2.28
C LEU A 13 0.61 -10.42 3.58
N LEU A 14 1.83 -9.88 3.68
CA LEU A 14 2.28 -9.15 4.85
C LEU A 14 1.48 -7.84 5.05
N ALA A 15 1.21 -7.12 3.96
CA ALA A 15 0.39 -5.91 3.98
C ALA A 15 -1.04 -6.20 4.44
N MET A 16 -1.62 -7.34 4.06
CA MET A 16 -2.92 -7.77 4.56
C MET A 16 -2.89 -7.96 6.08
N VAL A 17 -1.88 -8.65 6.62
CA VAL A 17 -1.73 -8.83 8.07
C VAL A 17 -1.63 -7.49 8.79
N PHE A 18 -0.82 -6.57 8.26
CA PHE A 18 -0.71 -5.22 8.83
C PHE A 18 -2.01 -4.43 8.72
N SER A 19 -2.72 -4.52 7.59
CA SER A 19 -3.99 -3.83 7.38
C SER A 19 -5.06 -4.35 8.32
N THR A 20 -5.17 -5.66 8.49
CA THR A 20 -6.10 -6.28 9.46
C THR A 20 -5.79 -5.83 10.88
N SER A 21 -4.51 -5.86 11.27
CA SER A 21 -4.07 -5.40 12.60
C SER A 21 -4.37 -3.92 12.83
N PHE A 22 -4.15 -3.09 11.80
CA PHE A 22 -4.46 -1.66 11.82
C PHE A 22 -5.96 -1.42 12.03
N TYR A 23 -6.83 -2.06 11.25
CA TYR A 23 -8.27 -1.87 11.37
C TYR A 23 -8.83 -2.35 12.71
N PHE A 24 -8.33 -3.46 13.26
CA PHE A 24 -8.71 -3.88 14.61
C PHE A 24 -8.23 -2.92 15.69
N GLY A 25 -7.00 -2.41 15.57
CA GLY A 25 -6.51 -1.40 16.51
C GLY A 25 -7.30 -0.09 16.42
N MET A 26 -7.68 0.33 15.22
CA MET A 26 -8.53 1.52 15.03
C MET A 26 -9.94 1.32 15.60
N GLU A 27 -10.57 0.16 15.35
CA GLU A 27 -11.86 -0.22 15.92
C GLU A 27 -11.80 -0.21 17.45
N TYR A 28 -10.78 -0.82 18.04
CA TYR A 28 -10.56 -0.82 19.48
C TYR A 28 -10.40 0.60 20.04
N MET A 29 -9.53 1.41 19.44
CA MET A 29 -9.29 2.78 19.90
C MET A 29 -10.55 3.65 19.79
N ALA A 30 -11.31 3.51 18.70
CA ALA A 30 -12.54 4.26 18.51
C ALA A 30 -13.62 3.86 19.52
N ASN A 31 -13.80 2.56 19.79
CA ASN A 31 -14.75 2.08 20.80
C ASN A 31 -14.38 2.51 22.24
N ASN A 32 -13.10 2.74 22.52
CA ASN A 32 -12.63 3.19 23.84
C ASN A 32 -12.47 4.73 23.94
N ASN A 33 -13.01 5.50 23.00
CA ASN A 33 -12.89 6.97 22.93
C ASN A 33 -11.44 7.49 22.91
N LEU A 34 -10.47 6.67 22.44
CA LEU A 34 -9.05 7.00 22.35
C LEU A 34 -8.73 7.75 21.05
N HIS A 35 -9.55 8.73 20.66
CA HIS A 35 -9.45 9.41 19.36
C HIS A 35 -8.10 10.10 19.13
N SER A 36 -7.49 10.64 20.19
CA SER A 36 -6.16 11.26 20.13
C SER A 36 -5.04 10.27 19.80
N SER A 37 -5.28 8.96 19.88
CA SER A 37 -4.27 7.93 19.55
C SER A 37 -4.41 7.40 18.12
N LEU A 38 -5.46 7.77 17.38
CA LEU A 38 -5.72 7.28 16.02
C LEU A 38 -4.61 7.67 15.03
N TRP A 39 -3.98 8.83 15.22
CA TRP A 39 -2.85 9.25 14.37
C TRP A 39 -1.60 8.41 14.65
N ILE A 40 -1.38 7.95 15.89
CA ILE A 40 -0.22 7.14 16.27
C ILE A 40 -0.29 5.78 15.57
N ILE A 41 -1.44 5.11 15.64
CA ILE A 41 -1.61 3.81 14.98
C ILE A 41 -1.59 3.95 13.44
N SER A 42 -2.11 5.06 12.91
CA SER A 42 -2.01 5.38 11.48
C SER A 42 -0.56 5.57 11.02
N LEU A 43 0.25 6.30 11.80
CA LEU A 43 1.66 6.51 11.52
C LEU A 43 2.44 5.18 11.63
N ALA A 44 2.18 4.39 12.67
CA ALA A 44 2.79 3.08 12.85
C ALA A 44 2.48 2.14 11.67
N TYR A 45 1.23 2.13 11.20
CA TYR A 45 0.81 1.37 10.02
C TYR A 45 1.51 1.83 8.74
N ALA A 46 1.58 3.14 8.50
CA ALA A 46 2.28 3.70 7.35
C ALA A 46 3.78 3.35 7.35
N VAL A 47 4.45 3.45 8.51
CA VAL A 47 5.85 3.06 8.67
C VAL A 47 6.02 1.56 8.44
N ALA A 48 5.15 0.71 8.99
CA ALA A 48 5.23 -0.74 8.82
C ALA A 48 5.11 -1.15 7.35
N LEU A 49 4.13 -0.59 6.61
CA LEU A 49 3.99 -0.83 5.17
C LEU A 49 5.20 -0.32 4.38
N PHE A 50 5.69 0.88 4.70
CA PHE A 50 6.85 1.45 4.03
C PHE A 50 8.10 0.58 4.23
N LEU A 51 8.37 0.16 5.47
CA LEU A 51 9.49 -0.72 5.78
C LEU A 51 9.34 -2.08 5.10
N ALA A 52 8.16 -2.70 5.14
CA ALA A 52 7.92 -3.95 4.43
C ALA A 52 8.17 -3.83 2.92
N GLY A 53 7.66 -2.76 2.29
CA GLY A 53 7.88 -2.47 0.89
C GLY A 53 9.36 -2.24 0.59
N LEU A 54 10.08 -1.54 1.46
CA LEU A 54 11.51 -1.28 1.31
C LEU A 54 12.34 -2.56 1.45
N PHE A 55 12.08 -3.40 2.47
CA PHE A 55 12.85 -4.62 2.71
C PHE A 55 12.61 -5.70 1.64
N ILE A 56 11.34 -5.92 1.26
CA ILE A 56 10.99 -6.91 0.24
C ILE A 56 11.37 -6.37 -1.15
N GLY A 57 11.04 -5.12 -1.43
CA GLY A 57 11.31 -4.48 -2.71
C GLY A 57 12.80 -4.34 -3.01
N ARG A 58 13.67 -4.16 -2.01
CA ARG A 58 15.13 -4.22 -2.22
C ARG A 58 15.57 -5.53 -2.87
N LYS A 59 14.98 -6.67 -2.50
CA LYS A 59 15.28 -7.97 -3.13
C LYS A 59 14.74 -8.05 -4.56
N ASP A 60 13.60 -7.43 -4.80
CA ASP A 60 12.92 -7.36 -6.11
C ASP A 60 13.57 -6.37 -7.09
N ILE A 61 14.29 -5.35 -6.60
CA ILE A 61 15.08 -4.41 -7.43
C ILE A 61 16.14 -5.17 -8.22
N TYR A 62 16.80 -6.16 -7.61
CA TYR A 62 17.81 -6.98 -8.29
C TYR A 62 17.21 -7.90 -9.37
N GLU A 63 15.89 -8.14 -9.33
CA GLU A 63 15.13 -8.79 -10.39
C GLU A 63 14.51 -7.77 -11.38
N GLY A 64 14.73 -6.47 -11.19
CA GLY A 64 14.34 -5.39 -12.11
C GLY A 64 12.86 -5.02 -12.06
N HIS A 65 12.17 -5.20 -10.93
CA HIS A 65 10.70 -5.19 -10.86
C HIS A 65 10.06 -4.27 -9.81
N MET A 66 10.82 -3.47 -9.07
CA MET A 66 10.23 -2.58 -8.06
C MET A 66 9.66 -1.28 -8.67
N GLY A 67 8.38 -1.01 -8.42
CA GLY A 67 7.74 0.24 -8.83
C GLY A 67 6.25 0.28 -8.52
N LEU A 68 5.43 0.51 -9.55
CA LEU A 68 3.98 0.71 -9.44
C LEU A 68 3.23 -0.49 -8.84
N ASN A 69 3.74 -1.71 -9.00
CA ASN A 69 3.16 -2.94 -8.46
C ASN A 69 3.02 -2.93 -6.93
N TYR A 70 4.01 -2.44 -6.17
CA TYR A 70 3.91 -2.32 -4.71
C TYR A 70 2.85 -1.29 -4.29
N HIS A 71 2.78 -0.16 -5.00
CA HIS A 71 1.77 0.86 -4.73
C HIS A 71 0.36 0.36 -5.05
N MET A 72 0.19 -0.37 -6.16
CA MET A 72 -1.09 -0.98 -6.50
C MET A 72 -1.49 -2.09 -5.52
N ALA A 73 -0.56 -2.94 -5.11
CA ALA A 73 -0.81 -3.95 -4.07
C ALA A 73 -1.25 -3.29 -2.76
N THR A 74 -0.53 -2.25 -2.31
CA THR A 74 -0.90 -1.48 -1.10
C THR A 74 -2.30 -0.87 -1.24
N TYR A 75 -2.58 -0.23 -2.37
CA TYR A 75 -3.89 0.36 -2.63
C TYR A 75 -5.01 -0.68 -2.60
N LEU A 76 -4.83 -1.84 -3.24
CA LEU A 76 -5.81 -2.92 -3.20
C LEU A 76 -6.03 -3.42 -1.77
N VAL A 77 -4.96 -3.68 -1.03
CA VAL A 77 -5.03 -4.17 0.35
C VAL A 77 -5.75 -3.17 1.26
N CYS A 78 -5.38 -1.89 1.23
CA CYS A 78 -6.00 -0.84 2.05
C CYS A 78 -7.50 -0.67 1.80
N ASN A 79 -8.00 -1.12 0.64
CA ASN A 79 -9.41 -1.01 0.28
C ASN A 79 -10.19 -2.31 0.51
N ILE A 80 -9.60 -3.46 0.13
CA ILE A 80 -10.27 -4.76 0.20
C ILE A 80 -10.36 -5.24 1.65
N VAL A 81 -9.29 -5.12 2.44
CA VAL A 81 -9.27 -5.60 3.83
C VAL A 81 -10.39 -5.00 4.69
N PRO A 82 -10.59 -3.67 4.77
CA PRO A 82 -11.68 -3.14 5.58
C PRO A 82 -13.05 -3.56 5.07
N ILE A 83 -13.26 -3.64 3.75
CA ILE A 83 -14.53 -4.13 3.18
C ILE A 83 -14.79 -5.57 3.61
N LEU A 84 -13.79 -6.45 3.56
CA LEU A 84 -13.94 -7.84 3.99
C LEU A 84 -14.23 -7.96 5.49
N LEU A 85 -13.52 -7.20 6.32
CA LEU A 85 -13.73 -7.20 7.77
C LEU A 85 -15.11 -6.64 8.13
N MET A 86 -15.57 -5.60 7.45
CA MET A 86 -16.93 -5.06 7.59
C MET A 86 -17.99 -6.06 7.14
N ALA A 87 -17.81 -6.72 6.00
CA ALA A 87 -18.74 -7.74 5.50
C ALA A 87 -18.83 -8.94 6.45
N ALA A 88 -17.75 -9.25 7.17
CA ALA A 88 -17.72 -10.26 8.22
C ALA A 88 -18.29 -9.79 9.57
N GLY A 89 -18.73 -8.53 9.69
CA GLY A 89 -19.28 -7.96 10.92
C GLY A 89 -18.23 -7.68 12.01
N LEU A 90 -16.93 -7.61 11.64
CA LEU A 90 -15.82 -7.45 12.58
C LEU A 90 -15.41 -5.99 12.82
N LEU A 91 -15.94 -5.06 12.02
CA LEU A 91 -15.76 -3.62 12.18
C LEU A 91 -17.14 -2.98 12.31
N THR A 92 -17.44 -2.45 13.50
CA THR A 92 -18.75 -1.92 13.86
C THR A 92 -18.78 -0.39 13.88
N VAL A 93 -17.63 0.25 14.07
CA VAL A 93 -17.51 1.72 14.07
C VAL A 93 -17.43 2.28 12.64
N PHE A 94 -16.91 1.49 11.69
CA PHE A 94 -16.69 1.93 10.32
C PHE A 94 -17.94 1.77 9.46
N THR A 95 -18.20 2.78 8.62
CA THR A 95 -19.23 2.73 7.56
C THR A 95 -18.58 2.56 6.20
N TYR A 96 -19.33 2.05 5.21
CA TYR A 96 -18.80 1.92 3.84
C TYR A 96 -18.39 3.28 3.27
N SER A 97 -19.11 4.34 3.61
CA SER A 97 -18.76 5.72 3.25
C SER A 97 -17.44 6.17 3.88
N SER A 98 -17.17 5.76 5.13
CA SER A 98 -15.88 6.07 5.78
C SER A 98 -14.70 5.37 5.10
N VAL A 99 -14.88 4.09 4.72
CA VAL A 99 -13.88 3.34 3.97
C VAL A 99 -13.65 3.98 2.61
N LEU A 100 -14.72 4.31 1.87
CA LEU A 100 -14.63 4.97 0.57
C LEU A 100 -13.92 6.34 0.64
N SER A 101 -14.21 7.14 1.67
CA SER A 101 -13.50 8.40 1.89
C SER A 101 -12.00 8.18 2.07
N MET A 102 -11.63 7.17 2.87
CA MET A 102 -10.23 6.79 3.08
C MET A 102 -9.59 6.27 1.78
N SER A 103 -10.32 5.48 0.98
CA SER A 103 -9.90 5.02 -0.35
C SER A 103 -9.53 6.17 -1.28
N LEU A 104 -10.37 7.22 -1.31
CA LEU A 104 -10.15 8.38 -2.16
C LEU A 104 -8.90 9.16 -1.73
N PHE A 105 -8.71 9.35 -0.43
CA PHE A 105 -7.49 9.97 0.10
C PHE A 105 -6.23 9.18 -0.27
N TRP A 106 -6.23 7.86 -0.07
CA TRP A 106 -5.11 7.01 -0.50
C TRP A 106 -4.90 7.02 -2.02
N GLY A 107 -5.99 7.06 -2.79
CA GLY A 107 -5.96 7.15 -4.25
C GLY A 107 -5.28 8.43 -4.73
N LEU A 108 -5.56 9.57 -4.09
CA LEU A 108 -4.89 10.84 -4.39
C LEU A 108 -3.38 10.76 -4.19
N PHE A 109 -2.90 10.10 -3.13
CA PHE A 109 -1.47 9.88 -2.92
C PHE A 109 -0.86 8.88 -3.90
N ALA A 110 -1.64 7.94 -4.45
CA ALA A 110 -1.16 7.00 -5.46
C ALA A 110 -0.95 7.65 -6.84
N ILE A 111 -1.69 8.72 -7.18
CA ILE A 111 -1.61 9.40 -8.49
C ILE A 111 -0.18 9.88 -8.83
N PRO A 112 0.54 10.61 -7.95
CA PRO A 112 1.93 10.99 -8.19
C PRO A 112 2.83 9.79 -8.51
N HIS A 113 2.66 8.67 -7.81
CA HIS A 113 3.45 7.45 -8.06
C HIS A 113 3.17 6.85 -9.44
N ILE A 114 1.91 6.86 -9.87
CA ILE A 114 1.51 6.43 -11.21
C ILE A 114 2.17 7.32 -12.28
N ILE A 115 2.08 8.65 -12.12
CA ILE A 115 2.66 9.62 -13.07
C ILE A 115 4.18 9.42 -13.18
N LEU A 116 4.88 9.39 -12.04
CA LEU A 116 6.33 9.19 -11.99
C LEU A 116 6.76 7.87 -12.65
N TYR A 117 5.99 6.81 -12.44
CA TYR A 117 6.22 5.52 -13.08
C TYR A 117 6.16 5.63 -14.62
N PHE A 118 5.13 6.26 -15.18
CA PHE A 118 5.01 6.43 -16.63
C PHE A 118 6.11 7.32 -17.22
N VAL A 119 6.48 8.40 -16.52
CA VAL A 119 7.58 9.29 -16.94
C VAL A 119 8.90 8.53 -17.00
N ARG A 120 9.24 7.77 -15.94
CA ARG A 120 10.48 6.96 -15.90
C ARG A 120 10.48 5.86 -16.95
N ARG A 121 9.35 5.19 -17.17
CA ARG A 121 9.23 4.15 -18.20
C ARG A 121 9.51 4.68 -19.61
N LYS A 122 9.09 5.92 -19.93
CA LYS A 122 9.39 6.54 -21.23
C LYS A 122 10.89 6.83 -21.42
N ARG A 123 11.59 7.13 -20.32
CA ARG A 123 13.02 7.47 -20.30
C ARG A 123 13.96 6.26 -20.24
N ASN A 124 13.46 5.08 -19.87
CA ASN A 124 14.30 3.89 -19.71
C ASN A 124 14.07 2.85 -20.82
N ILE A 125 15.12 2.13 -21.22
CA ILE A 125 15.03 0.89 -22.01
C ILE A 125 15.58 -0.25 -21.14
N ARG A 126 14.76 -1.28 -20.89
CA ARG A 126 15.15 -2.46 -20.09
C ARG A 126 15.77 -2.12 -18.71
N GLY A 127 15.37 -1.00 -18.11
CA GLY A 127 15.85 -0.57 -16.78
C GLY A 127 17.00 0.43 -16.78
N PHE A 128 17.64 0.67 -17.93
CA PHE A 128 18.72 1.66 -18.09
C PHE A 128 18.16 2.98 -18.61
N ASP A 129 18.68 4.13 -18.13
CA ASP A 129 18.32 5.44 -18.70
C ASP A 129 18.82 5.48 -20.15
N LYS A 130 17.95 5.87 -21.09
CA LYS A 130 18.29 5.99 -22.51
C LYS A 130 19.49 6.91 -22.72
N LYS A 131 19.64 7.94 -21.89
CA LYS A 131 20.80 8.85 -21.98
C LYS A 131 22.11 8.10 -21.74
N GLU A 132 22.18 7.24 -20.72
CA GLU A 132 23.40 6.46 -20.45
C GLU A 132 23.73 5.40 -21.52
N LEU A 133 22.76 5.04 -22.37
CA LEU A 133 22.96 4.05 -23.43
C LEU A 133 23.30 4.65 -24.80
N PHE A 134 22.96 5.92 -25.03
CA PHE A 134 23.05 6.56 -26.35
C PHE A 134 23.78 7.91 -26.34
N ASP A 135 24.18 8.41 -25.17
CA ASP A 135 25.23 9.43 -25.01
C ASP A 135 26.58 8.73 -24.74
#